data_AF-A0A7J9ZZL5-F1
#
_entry.id   AF-A0A7J9ZZL5-F1
#
_cell.length_a   1.000
_cell.length_b   1.000
_cell.length_c   1.000
_cell.angle_alpha   90.00
_cell.angle_beta   90.00
_cell.angle_gamma   90.00
#
_symmetry.space_group_name_H-M   'P 1'
#
loop_
_entity.id
_entity.type
_entity.pdbx_description
1 polymer ?
#
loop_
_entity_poly.entity_id
_entity_poly.type
_entity_poly.pdbx_seq_one_letter_code
_entity_poly.pdbx_strand_id
1 'polypeptide(L)' 'MREWWRYDVAVREATVEELRRALGEGVRLVDVRTPGEFADGHVPGAVNVPLEQVPTRGGSGTGSGCG' A
#
# COMPACT_ATOMS: atom_id res chain seq x y z
N MET A 1 1.06 -19.55 -22.85
CA MET A 1 0.48 -19.82 -21.52
C MET A 1 1.61 -19.70 -20.50
N ARG A 2 1.71 -18.59 -19.79
CA ARG A 2 2.72 -18.37 -18.74
C ARG A 2 1.98 -17.81 -17.52
N GLU A 3 2.29 -18.35 -16.36
CA GLU A 3 1.57 -18.15 -15.11
C GLU A 3 2.07 -16.85 -14.45
N TRP A 4 1.40 -15.74 -14.74
CA TRP A 4 1.68 -14.42 -14.19
C TRP A 4 0.87 -14.16 -12.91
N TRP A 5 1.10 -14.92 -11.84
CA TRP A 5 0.55 -14.55 -10.51
C TRP A 5 1.48 -14.82 -9.34
N ARG A 6 2.69 -15.32 -9.58
CA ARG A 6 3.64 -15.58 -8.49
C ARG A 6 4.35 -14.30 -8.06
N TYR A 7 3.60 -13.39 -7.44
CA TYR A 7 4.20 -12.46 -6.50
C TYR A 7 4.43 -13.25 -5.20
N ASP A 8 5.66 -13.67 -4.96
CA ASP A 8 6.13 -14.12 -3.64
C ASP A 8 6.22 -12.88 -2.72
N VAL A 9 5.06 -12.33 -2.35
CA VAL A 9 4.97 -11.29 -1.30
C VAL A 9 4.86 -12.02 0.03
N ALA A 10 5.99 -12.13 0.72
CA ALA A 10 6.02 -12.55 2.11
C ALA A 10 5.52 -11.39 2.99
N VAL A 11 4.21 -11.38 3.29
CA VAL A 11 3.67 -10.49 4.31
C VAL A 11 4.11 -11.02 5.67
N ARG A 12 4.87 -10.23 6.40
CA ARG A 12 5.25 -10.54 7.78
C ARG A 12 4.62 -9.51 8.70
N GLU A 13 4.07 -9.99 9.79
CA GLU A 13 3.69 -9.13 10.90
C GLU A 13 4.96 -8.56 11.55
N ALA A 14 4.91 -7.30 11.95
CA ALA A 14 5.98 -6.61 12.66
C ALA A 14 5.45 -6.07 13.98
N THR A 15 6.25 -6.24 15.03
CA THR A 15 6.01 -5.64 16.34
C THR A 15 6.31 -4.14 16.34
N VAL A 16 5.86 -3.43 17.37
CA VAL A 16 6.09 -1.98 17.48
C VAL A 16 7.59 -1.67 17.61
N GLU A 17 8.34 -2.50 18.31
CA GLU A 17 9.79 -2.39 18.50
C GLU A 17 10.54 -2.58 17.17
N GLU A 18 10.14 -3.57 16.38
CA GLU A 18 10.71 -3.82 15.04
C GLU A 18 10.40 -2.66 14.09
N LEU A 19 9.19 -2.10 14.15
CA LEU A 19 8.83 -0.91 13.37
C LEU A 19 9.69 0.30 13.76
N ARG A 20 9.87 0.56 15.07
CA ARG A 20 10.73 1.65 15.54
C ARG A 20 12.18 1.51 15.06
N ARG A 21 12.71 0.28 15.09
CA ARG A 21 14.05 0.00 14.59
C ARG A 21 14.15 0.25 13.08
N ALA A 22 13.21 -0.25 12.30
CA ALA A 22 13.17 -0.07 10.85
C ALA A 22 13.10 1.42 10.45
N LEU A 23 12.33 2.22 11.19
CA LEU A 23 12.26 3.67 11.00
C LEU A 23 13.62 4.35 11.27
N GLY A 24 14.36 3.90 12.29
CA GLY A 24 15.73 4.36 12.55
C GLY A 24 16.74 3.96 11.46
N GLU A 25 16.48 2.86 10.75
CA GLU A 25 17.27 2.38 9.62
C GLU A 25 16.88 3.04 8.28
N GLY A 26 15.92 3.98 8.28
CA GLY A 26 15.51 4.75 7.10
C GLY A 26 14.48 4.06 6.21
N VAL A 27 13.77 3.05 6.72
CA VAL A 27 12.69 2.37 5.99
C VAL A 27 11.50 3.32 5.77
N ARG A 28 10.88 3.22 4.59
CA ARG A 28 9.68 3.97 4.24
C ARG A 28 8.45 3.28 4.80
N LEU A 29 7.71 3.98 5.67
CA LEU A 29 6.44 3.51 6.20
C LEU A 29 5.30 4.03 5.32
N VAL A 30 4.41 3.13 4.89
CA VAL A 30 3.21 3.47 4.11
C VAL A 30 1.98 3.17 4.96
N ASP A 31 1.14 4.18 5.12
CA ASP A 31 -0.13 4.07 5.82
C ASP A 31 -1.27 4.03 4.79
N VAL A 32 -1.98 2.90 4.73
CA VAL A 32 -3.08 2.67 3.77
C VAL A 32 -4.46 3.05 4.31
N ARG A 33 -4.53 3.61 5.53
CA ARG A 33 -5.78 4.09 6.15
C ARG A 33 -6.33 5.31 5.43
N THR A 34 -7.57 5.70 5.76
CA THR A 34 -8.19 6.87 5.16
C THR A 34 -7.44 8.16 5.52
N PRO A 35 -7.47 9.19 4.66
CA PRO A 35 -6.80 10.46 4.95
C PRO A 35 -7.28 11.13 6.24
N GLY A 36 -8.55 10.94 6.61
CA GLY A 36 -9.11 11.49 7.85
C GLY A 36 -8.44 10.89 9.09
N GLU A 37 -8.29 9.57 9.12
CA GLU A 37 -7.61 8.87 10.23
C GLU A 37 -6.10 9.19 10.28
N PHE A 38 -5.48 9.44 9.13
CA PHE A 38 -4.09 9.88 9.07
C PHE A 38 -3.91 11.29 9.65
N ALA A 39 -4.88 12.18 9.44
CA ALA A 39 -4.85 13.54 9.98
C ALA A 39 -5.04 13.59 11.49
N ASP A 40 -5.85 12.69 12.06
CA ASP A 40 -6.11 12.60 13.50
C ASP A 40 -4.90 12.09 14.31
N GLY A 41 -3.99 11.34 13.67
CA GLY A 41 -2.74 10.92 14.27
C GLY A 41 -2.03 9.81 13.48
N HIS A 42 -0.80 10.08 13.05
CA HIS A 42 0.02 9.13 12.30
C HIS A 42 1.46 9.08 12.81
N VAL A 43 2.16 8.01 12.43
CA VAL A 43 3.59 7.84 12.75
C VAL A 43 4.40 8.85 11.94
N PRO A 44 5.25 9.68 12.59
CA PRO A 44 6.10 10.65 11.89
C PRO A 44 6.95 9.98 10.80
N GLY A 45 6.86 10.47 9.56
CA GLY A 45 7.56 9.91 8.41
C GLY A 45 6.78 8.85 7.62
N ALA A 46 5.56 8.49 8.06
CA ALA A 46 4.65 7.68 7.27
C ALA A 46 4.10 8.46 6.07
N VAL A 47 4.01 7.80 4.92
CA VAL A 47 3.35 8.33 3.71
C VAL A 47 1.95 7.73 3.64
N ASN A 48 0.92 8.57 3.64
CA ASN A 48 -0.44 8.10 3.42
C ASN A 48 -0.66 7.76 1.94
N VAL A 49 -1.04 6.51 1.67
CA VAL A 49 -1.44 6.04 0.34
C VAL A 49 -2.76 5.32 0.50
N PRO A 50 -3.90 6.03 0.36
CA PRO A 50 -5.21 5.43 0.53
C PRO A 50 -5.38 4.23 -0.41
N LEU A 51 -5.86 3.10 0.14
CA LEU A 51 -6.04 1.87 -0.64
C LEU A 51 -6.95 2.07 -1.87
N GLU A 52 -7.92 2.99 -1.78
CA GLU A 52 -8.82 3.36 -2.88
C GLU A 52 -8.10 3.95 -4.10
N GLN A 53 -6.91 4.52 -3.90
CA GLN A 53 -6.09 5.10 -4.96
C GLN A 53 -5.06 4.10 -5.50
N VAL A 54 -4.92 2.93 -4.88
CA VAL A 54 -4.02 1.88 -5.36
C VAL A 54 -4.68 1.24 -6.57
N PRO A 55 -4.14 1.40 -7.79
CA PRO A 55 -4.76 0.84 -8.97
C PRO A 55 -4.80 -0.68 -8.85
N THR A 56 -5.99 -1.24 -8.72
CA THR A 56 -6.20 -2.67 -8.89
C THR A 56 -5.74 -3.02 -10.30
N ARG A 57 -4.73 -3.88 -10.45
CA ARG A 57 -4.36 -4.45 -11.75
C ARG A 57 -5.55 -5.26 -12.26
N GLY A 58 -6.41 -4.60 -13.03
CA GLY A 58 -7.73 -5.10 -13.40
C GLY A 58 -8.76 -4.02 -13.78
N GLY A 59 -8.39 -2.73 -13.75
CA GLY A 59 -9.20 -1.70 -14.40
C GLY A 59 -9.24 -1.93 -15.90
N SER A 60 -10.33 -2.55 -16.37
CA SER A 60 -10.70 -2.62 -17.77
C SER A 60 -10.59 -1.23 -18.38
N GLY A 61 -9.60 -1.07 -19.26
CA GLY A 61 -9.53 0.09 -20.14
C GLY A 61 -10.87 0.24 -20.85
N THR A 62 -11.51 1.38 -20.62
CA THR A 62 -12.71 1.81 -21.32
C THR A 62 -12.47 1.76 -22.83
N GLY A 63 -13.25 0.95 -23.53
CA GLY A 63 -13.44 1.07 -24.97
C GLY A 63 -14.94 1.15 -25.21
N SER A 64 -15.42 2.37 -25.41
CA SER A 64 -16.80 2.73 -25.73
C SER A 64 -17.48 1.73 -26.65
N GLY A 65 -18.77 1.48 -26.40
CA GLY A 65 -19.63 0.66 -27.25
C GLY A 65 -19.52 1.09 -28.71
N CYS A 66 -19.20 0.14 -29.58
CA CYS A 66 -19.45 0.28 -31.00
C CYS A 66 -20.94 0.04 -31.21
N GLY A 67 -21.68 1.12 -31.41
CA GLY A 67 -22.93 1.08 -32.19
C GLY A 67 -22.63 0.96 -33.67
#